data_AF-A0A958RG49-F1
#
_entry.id   AF-A0A958RG49-F1
#
_cell.length_a   1.000
_cell.length_b   1.000
_cell.length_c   1.000
_cell.angle_alpha   90.00
_cell.angle_beta   90.00
_cell.angle_gamma   90.00
#
_symmetry.space_group_name_H-M   'P 1'
#
loop_
_entity.id
_entity.type
_entity.pdbx_description
1 polymer ?
#
loop_
_entity_poly.entity_id
_entity_poly.type
_entity_poly.pdbx_seq_one_letter_code
_entity_poly.pdbx_strand_id
1 'polypeptide(L)'
;MMKPEYTDKHCKNVLKAFVLPGLPHPLLCADRKEPWLKVRKAFDKIAQEIEQLNPDVIILYSTYWASILGHQIQAHPTPKWTLVDDEWHELGSIPYEFKMDVEFAKAWNEANIERGLKSRTVAYDGFPIDTGSVVCLKLINPQNKFKACIVSSNIYSDRA
;
A
#
# COMPACT_ATOMS: atom_id res chain seq x y z
N MET A 1 -19.40 10.04 22.52
CA MET A 1 -18.14 9.38 22.15
C MET A 1 -16.99 10.35 22.40
N MET A 2 -15.98 9.98 23.19
CA MET A 2 -14.73 10.76 23.26
C MET A 2 -14.05 10.67 21.89
N LYS A 3 -13.78 11.82 21.26
CA LYS A 3 -12.86 11.85 20.12
C LYS A 3 -11.47 11.43 20.62
N PRO A 4 -10.76 10.51 19.95
CA PRO A 4 -9.38 10.22 20.31
C PRO A 4 -8.56 11.50 20.19
N GLU A 5 -7.85 11.89 21.26
CA GLU A 5 -6.84 12.93 21.16
C GLU A 5 -5.64 12.36 20.38
N TYR A 6 -5.46 12.80 19.13
CA TYR A 6 -4.26 12.50 18.36
C TYR A 6 -3.11 13.38 18.87
N THR A 7 -2.45 12.93 19.94
CA THR A 7 -1.23 13.56 20.44
C THR A 7 0.01 12.95 19.79
N ASP A 8 1.06 13.75 19.57
CA ASP A 8 2.37 13.32 19.04
C ASP A 8 3.02 12.15 19.79
N LYS A 9 2.54 11.83 21.00
CA LYS A 9 3.02 10.69 21.80
C LYS A 9 2.85 9.34 21.09
N HIS A 10 1.96 9.23 20.10
CA HIS A 10 1.68 7.99 19.37
C HIS A 10 2.52 7.77 18.10
N CYS A 11 3.32 8.76 17.67
CA CYS A 11 4.06 8.71 16.40
C CYS A 11 5.53 8.30 16.54
N LYS A 12 5.99 7.89 17.73
CA LYS A 12 7.43 7.62 18.01
C LYS A 12 8.07 6.59 17.07
N ASN A 13 7.28 5.69 16.48
CA ASN A 13 7.76 4.60 15.62
C ASN A 13 7.50 4.87 14.12
N VAL A 14 6.98 6.03 13.74
CA VAL A 14 6.78 6.40 12.34
C VAL A 14 8.04 7.12 11.84
N LEU A 15 8.82 6.45 11.00
CA LEU A 15 10.06 7.00 10.47
C LEU A 15 9.81 8.12 9.46
N LYS A 16 8.86 7.92 8.56
CA LYS A 16 8.47 8.90 7.53
C LYS A 16 7.11 8.56 6.91
N ALA A 17 6.44 9.56 6.34
CA ALA A 17 5.20 9.40 5.59
C ALA A 17 5.33 10.06 4.20
N PHE A 18 4.68 9.46 3.19
CA PHE A 18 4.69 9.93 1.81
C PHE A 18 3.27 9.86 1.23
N VAL A 19 3.00 10.70 0.23
CA VAL A 19 1.80 10.61 -0.61
C VAL A 19 2.27 10.34 -2.03
N LEU A 20 1.80 9.23 -2.61
CA LEU A 20 2.30 8.69 -3.88
C LEU A 20 1.12 8.50 -4.85
N PRO A 21 1.26 8.86 -6.14
CA PRO A 21 0.25 8.58 -7.14
C PRO A 21 0.27 7.09 -7.52
N GLY A 22 -0.91 6.47 -7.63
CA GLY A 22 -1.07 5.04 -7.93
C GLY A 22 -1.13 4.68 -9.42
N LEU A 23 -1.05 5.66 -10.33
CA LEU A 23 -1.18 5.42 -11.77
C LEU A 23 0.00 4.60 -12.32
N PRO A 24 -0.20 3.71 -13.31
CA PRO A 24 0.83 2.80 -13.79
C PRO A 24 1.90 3.45 -14.68
N HIS A 25 1.64 4.66 -15.19
CA HIS A 25 2.53 5.37 -16.12
C HIS A 25 3.98 5.52 -15.65
N PRO A 26 4.28 5.94 -14.40
CA PRO A 26 5.65 6.04 -13.93
C PRO A 26 6.36 4.68 -13.85
N LEU A 27 5.63 3.57 -13.80
CA LEU A 27 6.20 2.22 -13.78
C LEU A 27 6.39 1.66 -15.19
N LEU A 28 5.36 1.74 -16.04
CA LEU A 28 5.33 1.04 -17.32
C LEU A 28 5.89 1.83 -18.50
N CYS A 29 5.83 3.17 -18.47
CA CYS A 29 6.10 3.98 -19.64
C CYS A 29 6.63 5.39 -19.33
N ALA A 30 7.38 5.54 -18.24
CA ALA A 30 7.82 6.84 -17.74
C ALA A 30 8.60 7.68 -18.77
N ASP A 31 9.33 7.02 -19.68
CA ASP A 31 10.14 7.63 -20.73
C ASP A 31 9.32 8.18 -21.91
N ARG A 32 8.06 7.76 -22.08
CA ARG A 32 7.19 8.24 -23.17
C ARG A 32 6.83 9.72 -23.06
N LYS A 33 6.84 10.30 -21.85
CA LYS A 33 6.52 11.71 -21.59
C LYS A 33 7.37 12.29 -20.45
N GLU A 34 7.88 13.50 -20.64
CA GLU A 34 8.72 14.19 -19.64
C GLU A 34 8.06 14.30 -18.25
N PRO A 35 6.75 14.63 -18.10
CA PRO A 35 6.12 14.68 -16.78
C PRO A 35 6.10 13.33 -16.05
N TRP A 36 5.91 12.22 -16.76
CA TRP A 36 5.92 10.88 -16.16
C TRP A 36 7.32 10.50 -15.70
N LEU A 37 8.35 10.85 -16.47
CA LEU A 37 9.74 10.68 -16.07
C LEU A 37 10.08 11.48 -14.81
N LYS A 38 9.54 12.70 -14.67
CA LYS A 38 9.72 13.51 -13.45
C LYS A 38 9.12 12.82 -12.22
N VAL A 39 7.91 12.27 -12.34
CA VAL A 39 7.26 11.51 -11.26
C VAL A 39 8.07 10.25 -10.94
N ARG A 40 8.52 9.50 -11.96
CA ARG A 40 9.36 8.31 -11.76
C ARG A 40 10.65 8.64 -10.99
N LYS A 41 11.34 9.72 -11.36
CA LYS A 41 12.55 10.17 -10.65
C LYS A 41 12.26 10.57 -9.20
N ALA A 42 11.07 11.06 -8.89
CA ALA A 42 10.66 11.33 -7.51
C ALA A 42 10.46 10.03 -6.72
N PHE A 43 9.83 9.01 -7.33
CA PHE A 43 9.78 7.66 -6.74
C PHE A 43 11.18 7.08 -6.49
N ASP A 44 12.12 7.22 -7.42
CA ASP A 44 13.48 6.70 -7.24
C ASP A 44 14.19 7.35 -6.04
N LYS A 45 13.98 8.65 -5.80
CA LYS A 45 14.48 9.35 -4.60
C LYS A 45 13.85 8.81 -3.31
N ILE A 46 12.54 8.55 -3.33
CA ILE A 46 11.81 7.99 -2.19
C ILE A 46 12.29 6.56 -1.90
N ALA A 47 12.54 5.75 -2.93
CA ALA A 47 13.10 4.42 -2.77
C ALA A 47 14.47 4.45 -2.08
N GLN A 48 15.35 5.36 -2.51
CA GLN A 48 16.66 5.57 -1.86
C GLN A 48 16.52 5.99 -0.40
N GLU A 49 15.57 6.89 -0.11
CA GLU A 49 15.32 7.33 1.26
C GLU A 49 14.77 6.19 2.13
N ILE A 50 13.83 5.39 1.63
CA ILE A 50 13.31 4.21 2.35
C ILE A 50 14.43 3.21 2.64
N GLU A 51 15.34 2.99 1.69
CA GLU A 51 16.51 2.14 1.92
C GLU A 51 17.43 2.66 3.03
N GLN A 52 17.63 3.98 3.11
CA GLN A 52 18.41 4.62 4.17
C GLN A 52 17.71 4.56 5.53
N LEU A 53 16.37 4.73 5.54
CA LEU A 53 15.56 4.62 6.74
C LEU A 53 15.51 3.19 7.29
N ASN A 54 15.67 2.19 6.41
CA ASN A 54 15.67 0.76 6.73
C ASN A 54 14.50 0.36 7.66
N PRO A 55 13.23 0.59 7.24
CA PRO A 55 12.07 0.30 8.07
C PRO A 55 11.83 -1.20 8.24
N ASP A 56 11.22 -1.60 9.36
CA ASP A 56 10.77 -2.98 9.55
C ASP A 56 9.59 -3.33 8.64
N VAL A 57 8.69 -2.36 8.40
CA VAL A 57 7.46 -2.52 7.62
C VAL A 57 7.11 -1.24 6.87
N ILE A 58 6.60 -1.38 5.65
CA ILE A 58 5.97 -0.30 4.87
C ILE A 58 4.46 -0.44 4.95
N ILE A 59 3.77 0.59 5.46
CA ILE A 59 2.31 0.62 5.54
C ILE A 59 1.75 1.35 4.33
N LEU A 60 0.82 0.72 3.61
CA LEU A 60 0.11 1.32 2.47
C LEU A 60 -1.38 1.40 2.75
N TYR A 61 -1.94 2.59 2.61
CA TYR A 61 -3.37 2.81 2.41
C TYR A 61 -3.59 3.14 0.94
N SER A 62 -4.37 2.33 0.23
CA SER A 62 -4.65 2.56 -1.19
C SER A 62 -6.10 2.95 -1.41
N THR A 63 -6.31 4.08 -2.09
CA THR A 63 -7.63 4.51 -2.58
C THR A 63 -8.16 3.63 -3.70
N TYR A 64 -7.28 2.86 -4.37
CA TYR A 64 -7.66 1.96 -5.45
C TYR A 64 -8.20 0.63 -4.91
N TRP A 65 -7.92 0.29 -3.65
CA TRP A 65 -8.53 -0.85 -2.99
C TRP A 65 -9.76 -0.44 -2.19
N ALA A 66 -10.89 -0.26 -2.88
CA ALA A 66 -12.15 0.07 -2.25
C ALA A 66 -12.72 -1.12 -1.45
N SER A 67 -13.21 -0.86 -0.23
CA SER A 67 -13.97 -1.85 0.55
C SER A 67 -15.31 -1.30 1.06
N ILE A 68 -16.30 -2.18 1.14
CA ILE A 68 -17.67 -1.85 1.56
C ILE A 68 -17.91 -2.34 2.99
N LEU A 69 -17.64 -3.62 3.25
CA LEU A 69 -17.87 -4.28 4.53
C LEU A 69 -16.63 -4.21 5.43
N GLY A 70 -16.44 -3.07 6.09
CA GLY A 70 -15.31 -2.81 6.98
C GLY A 70 -13.96 -2.63 6.26
N HIS A 71 -12.91 -2.45 7.04
CA HIS A 71 -11.53 -2.42 6.55
C HIS A 71 -11.06 -3.83 6.19
N GLN A 72 -10.28 -3.93 5.12
CA GLN A 72 -9.63 -5.17 4.72
C GLN A 72 -8.12 -4.95 4.78
N ILE A 73 -7.40 -5.95 5.30
CA ILE A 73 -5.95 -5.88 5.47
C ILE A 73 -5.32 -7.10 4.81
N GLN A 74 -4.38 -6.89 3.89
CA GLN A 74 -3.72 -7.99 3.18
C GLN A 74 -2.81 -8.77 4.14
N ALA A 75 -3.06 -10.08 4.26
CA ALA A 75 -2.37 -10.97 5.18
C ALA A 75 -1.90 -12.28 4.52
N HIS A 76 -1.94 -12.39 3.20
CA HIS A 76 -1.22 -13.44 2.47
C HIS A 76 0.29 -13.17 2.58
N PRO A 77 1.14 -14.11 3.03
CA PRO A 77 2.57 -13.85 3.23
C PRO A 77 3.34 -13.48 1.95
N THR A 78 3.03 -14.14 0.83
CA THR A 78 3.73 -13.99 -0.45
C THR A 78 2.77 -13.92 -1.65
N PRO A 79 1.87 -12.92 -1.72
CA PRO A 79 0.95 -12.79 -2.83
C PRO A 79 1.73 -12.57 -4.12
N LYS A 80 1.38 -13.36 -5.14
CA LYS A 80 2.05 -13.37 -6.44
C LYS A 80 1.01 -13.38 -7.54
N TRP A 81 1.13 -12.46 -8.48
CA TRP A 81 0.25 -12.37 -9.64
C TRP A 81 0.90 -11.57 -10.77
N THR A 82 0.22 -11.54 -11.92
CA THR A 82 0.50 -10.60 -13.01
C THR A 82 -0.68 -9.65 -13.12
N LEU A 83 -0.53 -8.43 -12.62
CA LEU A 83 -1.56 -7.40 -12.71
C LEU A 83 -1.61 -6.86 -14.15
N VAL A 84 -2.82 -6.65 -14.66
CA VAL A 84 -3.09 -5.79 -15.81
C VAL A 84 -4.06 -4.73 -15.31
N ASP A 85 -3.69 -3.46 -15.49
CA ASP A 85 -4.55 -2.35 -15.10
C ASP A 85 -5.82 -2.35 -15.95
N ASP A 86 -6.98 -2.06 -15.36
CA ASP A 86 -8.27 -2.12 -16.04
C ASP A 86 -8.48 -0.95 -17.02
N GLU A 87 -7.99 0.24 -16.67
CA GLU A 87 -8.07 1.44 -17.50
C GLU A 87 -6.93 1.49 -18.53
N TRP A 88 -5.71 1.14 -18.12
CA TRP A 88 -4.46 1.32 -18.88
C TRP A 88 -3.81 -0.01 -19.32
N HIS A 89 -4.64 -1.01 -19.67
CA HIS A 89 -4.21 -2.36 -20.04
C HIS A 89 -3.24 -2.39 -21.23
N GLU A 90 -3.34 -1.43 -22.15
CA GLU A 90 -2.47 -1.28 -23.32
C GLU A 90 -1.02 -0.89 -22.98
N LEU A 91 -0.78 -0.42 -21.75
CA LEU A 91 0.57 -0.11 -21.28
C LEU A 91 1.38 -1.35 -20.92
N GLY A 92 0.71 -2.50 -20.70
CA GLY A 92 1.34 -3.78 -20.43
C GLY A 92 0.96 -4.40 -19.09
N SER A 93 1.65 -5.48 -18.73
CA SER A 93 1.40 -6.25 -17.51
C SER A 93 2.49 -6.04 -16.46
N ILE A 94 2.10 -6.07 -15.19
CA ILE A 94 2.98 -5.84 -14.03
C ILE A 94 3.07 -7.13 -13.20
N PRO A 95 4.09 -7.99 -13.42
CA PRO A 95 4.34 -9.13 -12.55
C PRO A 95 4.83 -8.65 -11.18
N TYR A 96 4.24 -9.20 -10.13
CA TYR A 96 4.63 -8.91 -8.75
C TYR A 96 4.67 -10.18 -7.89
N GLU A 97 5.52 -10.10 -6.88
CA GLU A 97 5.57 -10.99 -5.73
C GLU A 97 6.02 -10.12 -4.56
N PHE A 98 5.21 -10.04 -3.51
CA PHE A 98 5.49 -9.17 -2.37
C PHE A 98 5.67 -9.96 -1.08
N LYS A 99 6.42 -9.42 -0.12
CA LYS A 99 6.48 -9.94 1.25
C LYS A 99 5.54 -9.12 2.12
N MET A 100 4.51 -9.75 2.67
CA MET A 100 3.58 -9.08 3.59
C MET A 100 3.96 -9.38 5.05
N ASP A 101 3.77 -8.39 5.93
CA ASP A 101 3.86 -8.62 7.37
C ASP A 101 2.52 -9.12 7.92
N VAL A 102 2.36 -10.44 7.92
CA VAL A 102 1.14 -11.14 8.33
C VAL A 102 0.82 -10.90 9.81
N GLU A 103 1.84 -10.84 10.67
CA GLU A 103 1.65 -10.62 12.11
C GLU A 103 1.20 -9.18 12.38
N PHE A 104 1.81 -8.20 11.71
CA PHE A 104 1.36 -6.82 11.76
C PHE A 104 -0.08 -6.67 11.25
N ALA A 105 -0.43 -7.34 10.13
CA ALA A 105 -1.78 -7.30 9.58
C ALA A 105 -2.84 -7.84 10.55
N LYS A 106 -2.54 -8.95 11.25
CA LYS A 106 -3.42 -9.51 12.29
C LYS A 106 -3.56 -8.59 13.49
N ALA A 107 -2.44 -8.06 13.99
CA ALA A 107 -2.45 -7.12 15.12
C ALA A 107 -3.24 -5.84 14.79
N TRP A 108 -3.11 -5.32 13.57
CA TRP A 108 -3.92 -4.19 13.11
C TRP A 108 -5.40 -4.55 13.03
N ASN A 109 -5.74 -5.75 12.54
CA ASN A 109 -7.12 -6.21 12.52
C ASN A 109 -7.74 -6.27 13.94
N GLU A 110 -7.01 -6.82 14.91
CA GLU A 110 -7.41 -6.87 16.32
C GLU A 110 -7.61 -5.46 16.90
N ALA A 111 -6.65 -4.55 16.67
CA ALA A 111 -6.74 -3.17 17.13
C ALA A 111 -7.92 -2.41 16.49
N ASN A 112 -8.26 -2.69 15.24
CA ASN A 112 -9.46 -2.14 14.60
C ASN A 112 -10.74 -2.62 15.30
N ILE A 113 -10.83 -3.92 15.60
CA ILE A 113 -11.98 -4.53 16.28
C ILE A 113 -12.13 -3.96 17.69
N GLU A 114 -11.04 -3.85 18.45
CA GLU A 114 -11.03 -3.27 19.80
C GLU A 114 -11.55 -1.82 19.79
N ARG A 115 -11.29 -1.07 18.72
CA ARG A 115 -11.79 0.30 18.51
C ARG A 115 -13.21 0.37 17.95
N GLY A 116 -13.90 -0.76 17.82
CA GLY A 116 -15.28 -0.85 17.34
C GLY A 116 -15.42 -0.78 15.81
N LEU A 117 -14.32 -0.89 15.06
CA LEU A 117 -14.38 -0.93 13.59
C LEU A 117 -14.66 -2.35 13.10
N LYS A 118 -15.45 -2.46 12.03
CA LYS A 118 -15.49 -3.71 11.25
C LYS A 118 -14.19 -3.83 10.47
N SER A 119 -13.47 -4.93 10.67
CA SER A 119 -12.20 -5.20 10.02
C SER A 119 -12.04 -6.70 9.78
N ARG A 120 -11.32 -7.07 8.73
CA ARG A 120 -10.90 -8.45 8.48
C ARG A 120 -9.56 -8.49 7.75
N THR A 121 -8.84 -9.59 7.90
CA THR A 121 -7.72 -9.90 7.02
C THR A 121 -8.20 -10.57 5.73
N VAL A 122 -7.45 -10.42 4.65
CA VAL A 122 -7.64 -11.15 3.39
C VAL A 122 -6.37 -11.93 3.07
N ALA A 123 -6.50 -13.21 2.74
CA ALA A 123 -5.36 -14.08 2.48
C ALA A 123 -5.76 -15.27 1.60
N TYR A 124 -6.19 -15.00 0.37
CA TYR A 124 -6.55 -16.04 -0.60
C TYR A 124 -5.70 -15.93 -1.86
N ASP A 125 -5.43 -17.09 -2.47
CA ASP A 125 -4.67 -17.20 -3.71
C ASP A 125 -5.38 -16.44 -4.83
N GLY A 126 -4.62 -15.66 -5.61
CA GLY A 126 -5.17 -14.85 -6.69
C GLY A 126 -5.92 -13.61 -6.23
N PHE A 127 -5.80 -13.19 -4.95
CA PHE A 127 -6.31 -11.89 -4.52
C PHE A 127 -5.77 -10.76 -5.43
N PRO A 128 -6.62 -9.96 -6.07
CA PRO A 128 -6.19 -8.90 -6.96
C PRO A 128 -5.74 -7.68 -6.13
N ILE A 129 -4.45 -7.63 -5.75
CA ILE A 129 -3.87 -6.41 -5.18
C ILE A 129 -4.02 -5.28 -6.20
N ASP A 130 -4.56 -4.15 -5.75
CA ASP A 130 -4.91 -3.01 -6.59
C ASP A 130 -3.70 -2.36 -7.27
N THR A 131 -3.93 -1.68 -8.40
CA THR A 131 -2.87 -1.00 -9.16
C THR A 131 -2.05 -0.04 -8.30
N GLY A 132 -2.69 0.77 -7.46
CA GLY A 132 -2.00 1.77 -6.64
C GLY A 132 -0.96 1.13 -5.73
N SER A 133 -1.35 0.08 -5.01
CA SER A 133 -0.46 -0.68 -4.14
C SER A 133 0.65 -1.38 -4.91
N VAL A 134 0.32 -2.04 -6.04
CA VAL A 134 1.32 -2.74 -6.86
C VAL A 134 2.35 -1.76 -7.41
N VAL A 135 1.91 -0.67 -8.01
CA VAL A 135 2.78 0.37 -8.59
C VAL A 135 3.68 0.98 -7.52
N CYS A 136 3.11 1.41 -6.39
CA CYS A 136 3.88 2.04 -5.33
C CYS A 136 4.93 1.09 -4.78
N LEU A 137 4.57 -0.15 -4.41
CA LEU A 137 5.54 -1.12 -3.88
C LEU A 137 6.64 -1.47 -4.88
N LYS A 138 6.32 -1.65 -6.16
CA LYS A 138 7.31 -1.93 -7.22
C LYS A 138 8.29 -0.77 -7.42
N LEU A 139 7.86 0.46 -7.17
CA LEU A 139 8.70 1.65 -7.34
C LEU A 139 9.52 1.99 -6.09
N ILE A 140 8.95 1.86 -4.88
CA ILE A 140 9.60 2.29 -3.64
C ILE A 140 10.36 1.16 -2.91
N ASN A 141 10.06 -0.10 -3.20
CA ASN A 141 10.72 -1.28 -2.65
C ASN A 141 11.01 -2.31 -3.77
N PRO A 142 11.75 -1.96 -4.84
CA PRO A 142 11.86 -2.78 -6.05
C PRO A 142 12.52 -4.15 -5.81
N GLN A 143 13.37 -4.27 -4.78
CA GLN A 143 14.03 -5.52 -4.40
C GLN A 143 13.19 -6.38 -3.44
N ASN A 144 11.99 -5.93 -3.07
CA ASN A 144 11.12 -6.62 -2.11
C ASN A 144 11.88 -6.97 -0.81
N LYS A 145 12.67 -6.00 -0.33
CA LYS A 145 13.55 -6.13 0.84
C LYS A 145 12.74 -6.00 2.12
N PHE A 146 11.93 -4.95 2.21
CA PHE A 146 11.08 -4.66 3.36
C PHE A 146 9.72 -5.34 3.22
N LYS A 147 9.15 -5.79 4.34
CA LYS A 147 7.78 -6.28 4.35
C LYS A 147 6.80 -5.12 4.18
N ALA A 148 5.64 -5.39 3.61
CA ALA A 148 4.55 -4.42 3.49
C ALA A 148 3.31 -4.86 4.26
N CYS A 149 2.46 -3.91 4.62
CA CYS A 149 1.09 -4.16 5.07
C CYS A 149 0.16 -3.19 4.33
N ILE A 150 -0.82 -3.73 3.60
CA ILE A 150 -1.74 -2.95 2.79
C ILE A 150 -3.11 -2.97 3.48
N VAL A 151 -3.74 -1.80 3.61
CA VAL A 151 -5.12 -1.65 4.08
C VAL A 151 -5.99 -1.00 3.01
N SER A 152 -7.24 -1.46 2.93
CA SER A 152 -8.23 -0.96 1.99
C SER A 152 -8.76 0.42 2.38
N SER A 153 -9.24 1.16 1.38
CA SER A 153 -10.05 2.35 1.55
C SER A 153 -11.51 1.94 1.71
N ASN A 154 -11.99 1.90 2.94
CA ASN A 154 -13.40 1.66 3.18
C ASN A 154 -14.20 2.92 2.82
N ILE A 155 -15.13 2.80 1.87
CA ILE A 155 -15.86 3.95 1.29
C ILE A 155 -16.83 4.63 2.27
N TYR A 156 -17.11 3.98 3.39
CA TYR A 156 -17.95 4.49 4.48
C TYR A 156 -17.13 4.82 5.73
N SER A 157 -15.80 4.90 5.62
CA SER A 157 -14.93 5.37 6.70
C SER A 157 -15.00 6.87 6.84
N ASP A 158 -16.20 7.36 7.11
CA ASP A 158 -16.39 8.64 7.74
C ASP A 158 -16.59 8.39 9.24
N ARG A 159 -15.78 9.08 10.05
CA ARG A 159 -15.90 9.11 11.52
C ARG A 159 -16.59 10.40 11.99
N ALA A 160 -17.27 11.12 11.10
CA ALA A 160 -18.10 12.28 11.44
C ALA A 160 -19.21 11.94 12.44
#